data_AF-A0A662Q9G0-F1
#
_entry.id   AF-A0A662Q9G0-F1
#
_cell.length_a   1.000
_cell.length_b   1.000
_cell.length_c   1.000
_cell.angle_alpha   90.00
_cell.angle_beta   90.00
_cell.angle_gamma   90.00
#
_symmetry.space_group_name_H-M   'P 1'
#
loop_
_entity.id
_entity.type
_entity.pdbx_description
1 polymer ?
#
loop_
_entity_poly.entity_id
_entity_poly.type
_entity_poly.pdbx_seq_one_letter_code
_entity_poly.pdbx_strand_id
1 'polypeptide(L)'
;MKVSIRGIYSTALIGLLQEKGFTIVNPTKSQVERFGITMKNEPDVMIVDSPSDRNCIEIRGSAEVVQELVKTLQSFFEDLVVLHLSVCEPLGRAKVGFPNQAKLKLDELRSRVSYTVPYHHYCRAGGEGLSSMVSFAEDLVERGLVPAEEMSRMFREQVEGITPRLGTMIKIIHIKPNGKRLSLGLGKVIWRGDGKARIQRRIMGFGVYDGLGVEKSPGDYAITEVTRFQPWMKTSYYSISGELKGRYYNISTPISLYPDHVHYFDLEIDVVVKPNSEAEIVDIELLEKALEEGRIREEVKIKALKIAEEIASKQP
;
A
#
# COMPACT_ATOMS: atom_id res chain seq x y z
N MET A 1 -10.56 16.45 -21.31
CA MET A 1 -10.99 15.20 -20.67
C MET A 1 -11.68 15.52 -19.34
N LYS A 2 -12.95 15.18 -19.20
CA LYS A 2 -13.80 15.44 -18.03
C LYS A 2 -13.70 14.30 -17.02
N VAL A 3 -13.35 14.60 -15.77
CA VAL A 3 -13.16 13.63 -14.70
C VAL A 3 -14.13 13.91 -13.56
N SER A 4 -14.85 12.90 -13.11
CA SER A 4 -15.57 12.92 -11.82
C SER A 4 -14.80 12.08 -10.82
N ILE A 5 -14.58 12.61 -9.61
CA ILE A 5 -13.75 11.97 -8.60
C ILE A 5 -14.39 12.01 -7.21
N ARG A 6 -14.32 10.88 -6.51
CA ARG A 6 -14.80 10.67 -5.14
C ARG A 6 -13.79 9.88 -4.33
N GLY A 7 -13.95 9.91 -3.02
CA GLY A 7 -13.16 9.11 -2.10
C GLY A 7 -12.08 9.88 -1.36
N ILE A 8 -11.32 9.16 -0.55
CA ILE A 8 -10.32 9.71 0.38
C ILE A 8 -9.16 10.39 -0.35
N TYR A 9 -8.86 9.99 -1.59
CA TYR A 9 -7.80 10.57 -2.41
C TYR A 9 -8.26 11.78 -3.24
N SER A 10 -9.56 12.10 -3.23
CA SER A 10 -10.15 13.00 -4.23
C SER A 10 -9.59 14.42 -4.21
N THR A 11 -9.36 15.00 -3.02
CA THR A 11 -8.84 16.37 -2.91
C THR A 11 -7.42 16.48 -3.44
N ALA A 12 -6.54 15.52 -3.09
CA ALA A 12 -5.17 15.49 -3.60
C ALA A 12 -5.12 15.31 -5.11
N LEU A 13 -5.90 14.36 -5.63
CA LEU A 13 -5.93 14.05 -7.05
C LEU A 13 -6.54 15.16 -7.91
N ILE A 14 -7.52 15.92 -7.40
CA ILE A 14 -8.06 17.08 -8.13
C ILE A 14 -6.97 18.09 -8.45
N GLY A 15 -6.14 18.47 -7.47
CA GLY A 15 -5.06 19.43 -7.68
C GLY A 15 -4.09 18.97 -8.77
N LEU A 16 -3.64 17.70 -8.68
CA LEU A 16 -2.78 17.09 -9.70
C LEU A 16 -3.43 17.07 -11.09
N LEU A 17 -4.69 16.62 -11.19
CA LEU A 17 -5.36 16.45 -12.47
C LEU A 17 -5.64 17.80 -13.15
N GLN A 18 -5.95 18.85 -12.39
CA GLN A 18 -6.09 20.20 -12.95
C GLN A 18 -4.76 20.73 -13.49
N GLU A 19 -3.64 20.54 -12.76
CA GLU A 19 -2.30 20.88 -13.24
C GLU A 19 -1.92 20.15 -14.55
N LYS A 20 -2.53 18.98 -14.78
CA LYS A 20 -2.34 18.15 -15.98
C LYS A 20 -3.39 18.38 -17.08
N GLY A 21 -4.23 19.42 -16.94
CA GLY A 21 -5.19 19.83 -17.97
C GLY A 21 -6.51 19.05 -18.00
N PHE A 22 -6.79 18.22 -17.00
CA PHE A 22 -8.09 17.56 -16.86
C PHE A 22 -9.13 18.55 -16.31
N THR A 23 -10.38 18.41 -16.78
CA THR A 23 -11.50 19.21 -16.30
C THR A 23 -12.28 18.43 -15.26
N ILE A 24 -12.34 18.92 -14.02
CA ILE A 24 -13.11 18.27 -12.97
C ILE A 24 -14.60 18.65 -13.09
N VAL A 25 -15.47 17.65 -13.08
CA VAL A 25 -16.93 17.82 -13.18
C VAL A 25 -17.65 17.12 -12.05
N ASN A 26 -18.87 17.56 -11.76
CA ASN A 26 -19.73 17.04 -10.70
C ASN A 26 -19.04 17.05 -9.33
N PRO A 27 -18.53 18.20 -8.84
CA PRO A 27 -17.83 18.26 -7.56
C PRO A 27 -18.76 18.01 -6.36
N THR A 28 -18.21 17.48 -5.26
CA THR A 28 -18.88 17.49 -3.95
C THR A 28 -18.87 18.90 -3.34
N LYS A 29 -19.69 19.14 -2.31
CA LYS A 29 -19.68 20.42 -1.58
C LYS A 29 -18.28 20.84 -1.12
N SER A 30 -17.54 19.91 -0.50
CA SER A 30 -16.17 20.16 -0.06
C SER A 30 -15.19 20.46 -1.21
N GLN A 31 -15.40 19.88 -2.39
CA GLN A 31 -14.60 20.16 -3.58
C GLN A 31 -14.93 21.55 -4.16
N VAL A 32 -16.20 21.97 -4.13
CA VAL A 32 -16.61 23.34 -4.49
C VAL A 32 -15.94 24.36 -3.57
N GLU A 33 -15.97 24.13 -2.26
CA GLU A 33 -15.39 25.03 -1.25
C GLU A 33 -13.88 25.19 -1.41
N ARG A 34 -13.16 24.09 -1.72
CA ARG A 34 -11.69 24.08 -1.82
C ARG A 34 -11.15 24.59 -3.17
N PHE A 35 -11.87 24.33 -4.26
CA PHE A 35 -11.35 24.57 -5.61
C PHE A 35 -12.20 25.54 -6.45
N GLY A 36 -13.36 25.98 -5.95
CA GLY A 36 -14.27 26.85 -6.71
C GLY A 36 -14.90 26.18 -7.95
N ILE A 37 -14.80 24.86 -8.07
CA ILE A 37 -15.34 24.10 -9.21
C ILE A 37 -16.86 24.01 -9.06
N THR A 38 -17.62 24.36 -10.10
CA THR A 38 -19.10 24.29 -10.08
C THR A 38 -19.70 23.55 -11.28
N MET A 39 -18.86 23.13 -12.23
CA MET A 39 -19.30 22.50 -13.48
C MET A 39 -20.03 21.17 -13.22
N LYS A 40 -21.24 21.04 -13.78
CA LYS A 40 -22.01 19.79 -13.83
C LYS A 40 -22.10 19.32 -15.27
N ASN A 41 -21.58 18.14 -15.56
CA ASN A 41 -21.49 17.59 -16.92
C ASN A 41 -21.34 16.06 -16.86
N GLU A 42 -21.65 15.35 -17.94
CA GLU A 42 -21.35 13.92 -18.04
C GLU A 42 -19.82 13.70 -18.03
N PRO A 43 -19.26 12.89 -17.12
CA PRO A 43 -17.82 12.65 -17.05
C PRO A 43 -17.36 11.65 -18.12
N ASP A 44 -16.19 11.88 -18.70
CA ASP A 44 -15.55 10.91 -19.59
C ASP A 44 -14.98 9.73 -18.79
N VAL A 45 -14.58 9.99 -17.54
CA VAL A 45 -14.07 8.98 -16.60
C VAL A 45 -14.48 9.29 -15.17
N MET A 46 -14.71 8.24 -14.39
CA MET A 46 -14.96 8.30 -12.95
C MET A 46 -13.84 7.63 -12.17
N ILE A 47 -13.43 8.27 -11.07
CA ILE A 47 -12.49 7.75 -10.09
C ILE A 47 -13.18 7.62 -8.74
N VAL A 48 -13.09 6.45 -8.13
CA VAL A 48 -13.63 6.16 -6.80
C VAL A 48 -12.64 5.33 -6.00
N ASP A 49 -12.74 5.37 -4.67
CA ASP A 49 -12.00 4.42 -3.82
C ASP A 49 -12.44 2.98 -4.15
N SER A 50 -11.52 2.02 -4.09
CA SER A 50 -11.91 0.61 -4.24
C SER A 50 -12.70 0.17 -3.00
N PRO A 51 -13.94 -0.34 -3.16
CA PRO A 51 -14.73 -0.82 -2.03
C PRO A 51 -14.06 -1.98 -1.27
N SER A 52 -13.19 -2.72 -1.96
CA SER A 52 -12.49 -3.89 -1.43
C SER A 52 -11.16 -3.58 -0.74
N ASP A 53 -10.57 -2.41 -1.01
CA ASP A 53 -9.25 -2.02 -0.51
C ASP A 53 -9.07 -0.50 -0.57
N ARG A 54 -9.04 0.15 0.60
CA ARG A 54 -8.84 1.61 0.72
C ARG A 54 -7.47 2.09 0.29
N ASN A 55 -6.51 1.20 0.06
CA ASN A 55 -5.20 1.54 -0.49
C ASN A 55 -5.24 1.66 -2.03
N CYS A 56 -6.40 1.45 -2.65
CA CYS A 56 -6.57 1.46 -4.09
C CYS A 56 -7.71 2.39 -4.52
N ILE A 57 -7.62 2.88 -5.75
CA ILE A 57 -8.72 3.50 -6.49
C ILE A 57 -9.11 2.63 -7.69
N GLU A 58 -10.35 2.81 -8.12
CA GLU A 58 -10.88 2.25 -9.35
C GLU A 58 -11.25 3.38 -10.32
N ILE A 59 -10.80 3.22 -11.56
CA ILE A 59 -10.96 4.20 -12.64
C ILE A 59 -11.78 3.52 -13.74
N ARG A 60 -12.89 4.13 -14.17
CA ARG A 60 -13.78 3.55 -15.18
C ARG A 60 -14.37 4.63 -16.09
N GLY A 61 -14.40 4.41 -17.40
CA GLY A 61 -14.91 5.40 -18.35
C GLY A 61 -14.48 5.12 -19.78
N SER A 62 -14.26 6.18 -20.56
CA SER A 62 -13.68 6.10 -21.90
C SER A 62 -12.31 5.41 -21.87
N ALA A 63 -12.10 4.48 -22.79
CA ALA A 63 -10.85 3.74 -22.99
C ALA A 63 -9.62 4.65 -23.05
N GLU A 64 -9.67 5.65 -23.92
CA GLU A 64 -8.61 6.64 -24.15
C GLU A 64 -8.29 7.44 -22.87
N VAL A 65 -9.33 7.93 -22.19
CA VAL A 65 -9.18 8.77 -21.00
C VAL A 65 -8.64 7.95 -19.82
N VAL A 66 -9.04 6.69 -19.68
CA VAL A 66 -8.50 5.79 -18.65
C VAL A 66 -7.01 5.54 -18.86
N GLN A 67 -6.57 5.29 -20.10
CA GLN A 67 -5.15 5.09 -20.41
C GLN A 67 -4.32 6.34 -20.07
N GLU A 68 -4.77 7.51 -20.52
CA GLU A 68 -4.07 8.78 -20.29
C GLU A 68 -4.00 9.12 -18.79
N LEU A 69 -5.06 8.81 -18.03
CA LEU A 69 -5.08 9.03 -16.60
C LEU A 69 -4.11 8.10 -15.86
N VAL A 70 -4.09 6.81 -16.19
CA VAL A 70 -3.14 5.86 -15.58
C VAL A 70 -1.70 6.27 -15.87
N LYS A 71 -1.39 6.65 -17.12
CA LYS A 71 -0.08 7.16 -17.51
C LYS A 71 0.31 8.42 -16.74
N THR A 72 -0.63 9.35 -16.59
CA THR A 72 -0.45 10.58 -15.79
C THR A 72 -0.09 10.24 -14.35
N LEU A 73 -0.84 9.34 -13.70
CA LEU A 73 -0.58 8.92 -12.32
C LEU A 73 0.79 8.23 -12.20
N GLN A 74 1.12 7.29 -13.09
CA GLN A 74 2.41 6.60 -13.08
C GLN A 74 3.58 7.59 -13.25
N SER A 75 3.44 8.58 -14.13
CA SER A 75 4.51 9.58 -14.31
C SER A 75 4.79 10.39 -13.04
N PHE A 76 3.77 10.63 -12.21
CA PHE A 76 3.86 11.49 -11.03
C PHE A 76 4.25 10.72 -9.74
N PHE A 77 3.70 9.52 -9.57
CA PHE A 77 3.90 8.67 -8.40
C PHE A 77 4.89 7.56 -8.73
N GLU A 78 6.07 7.61 -8.10
CA GLU A 78 7.18 6.71 -8.42
C GLU A 78 6.89 5.25 -8.06
N ASP A 79 6.32 5.02 -6.86
CA ASP A 79 6.00 3.69 -6.34
C ASP A 79 4.59 3.22 -6.73
N LEU A 80 3.87 3.92 -7.60
CA LEU A 80 2.50 3.54 -7.99
C LEU A 80 2.44 2.13 -8.57
N VAL A 81 1.44 1.34 -8.17
CA VAL A 81 1.22 -0.01 -8.70
C VAL A 81 -0.07 -0.05 -9.51
N VAL A 82 0.01 -0.36 -10.80
CA VAL A 82 -1.17 -0.59 -11.66
C VAL A 82 -1.56 -2.06 -11.53
N LEU A 83 -2.58 -2.32 -10.71
CA LEU A 83 -3.04 -3.67 -10.36
C LEU A 83 -3.85 -4.33 -11.47
N HIS A 84 -4.55 -3.51 -12.25
CA HIS A 84 -5.34 -3.97 -13.37
C HIS A 84 -5.51 -2.81 -14.35
N LEU A 85 -5.32 -3.08 -15.64
CA LEU A 85 -5.66 -2.17 -16.71
C LEU A 85 -6.29 -2.99 -17.83
N SER A 86 -7.54 -2.68 -18.17
CA SER A 86 -8.29 -3.32 -19.23
C SER A 86 -8.92 -2.24 -20.08
N VAL A 87 -8.56 -2.21 -21.35
CA VAL A 87 -9.03 -1.20 -22.30
C VAL A 87 -9.60 -1.92 -23.51
N CYS A 88 -10.90 -1.78 -23.71
CA CYS A 88 -11.64 -2.37 -24.82
C CYS A 88 -12.60 -1.30 -25.35
N GLU A 89 -12.25 -0.69 -26.48
CA GLU A 89 -12.98 0.48 -26.98
C GLU A 89 -14.50 0.22 -27.09
N PRO A 90 -15.34 1.17 -26.64
CA PRO A 90 -15.00 2.52 -26.16
C PRO A 90 -14.71 2.59 -24.64
N LEU A 91 -14.67 1.47 -23.91
CA LEU A 91 -14.62 1.44 -22.44
C LEU A 91 -13.27 1.00 -21.87
N GLY A 92 -12.80 1.73 -20.86
CA GLY A 92 -11.62 1.42 -20.07
C GLY A 92 -11.95 1.18 -18.60
N ARG A 93 -11.16 0.33 -17.96
CA ARG A 93 -11.15 0.13 -16.51
C ARG A 93 -9.72 -0.03 -16.01
N ALA A 94 -9.43 0.58 -14.88
CA ALA A 94 -8.17 0.37 -14.18
C ALA A 94 -8.38 0.27 -12.67
N LYS A 95 -7.48 -0.46 -12.01
CA LYS A 95 -7.33 -0.44 -10.56
C LYS A 95 -5.88 -0.07 -10.25
N VAL A 96 -5.71 0.94 -9.42
CA VAL A 96 -4.40 1.49 -9.08
C VAL A 96 -4.23 1.47 -7.57
N GLY A 97 -3.09 0.96 -7.10
CA GLY A 97 -2.69 0.93 -5.70
C GLY A 97 -1.73 2.07 -5.36
N PHE A 98 -1.92 2.68 -4.20
CA PHE A 98 -1.06 3.73 -3.65
C PHE A 98 -0.25 3.16 -2.48
N PRO A 99 1.04 2.85 -2.65
CA PRO A 99 1.89 2.55 -1.52
C PRO A 99 2.29 3.83 -0.77
N ASN A 100 3.12 3.68 0.26
CA ASN A 100 3.31 4.74 1.23
C ASN A 100 4.04 5.98 0.69
N GLN A 101 4.93 5.87 -0.32
CA GLN A 101 5.55 7.08 -0.88
C GLN A 101 4.53 7.87 -1.69
N ALA A 102 3.69 7.19 -2.49
CA ALA A 102 2.58 7.84 -3.18
C ALA A 102 1.60 8.51 -2.21
N LYS A 103 1.25 7.85 -1.08
CA LYS A 103 0.38 8.44 -0.05
C LYS A 103 0.98 9.71 0.56
N LEU A 104 2.29 9.74 0.82
CA LEU A 104 2.97 10.94 1.32
C LEU A 104 2.92 12.08 0.28
N LYS A 105 3.15 11.79 -1.01
CA LYS A 105 2.96 12.78 -2.08
C LYS A 105 1.52 13.25 -2.20
N LEU A 106 0.54 12.37 -1.97
CA LEU A 106 -0.88 12.75 -1.93
C LEU A 106 -1.18 13.67 -0.74
N ASP A 107 -0.57 13.45 0.42
CA ASP A 107 -0.66 14.37 1.58
C ASP A 107 -0.10 15.75 1.21
N GLU A 108 1.07 15.80 0.56
CA GLU A 108 1.67 17.05 0.07
C GLU A 108 0.75 17.79 -0.91
N LEU A 109 0.16 17.09 -1.89
CA LEU A 109 -0.79 17.68 -2.83
C LEU A 109 -2.03 18.24 -2.12
N ARG A 110 -2.61 17.49 -1.18
CA ARG A 110 -3.79 17.93 -0.40
C ARG A 110 -3.46 19.18 0.43
N SER A 111 -2.26 19.24 1.00
CA SER A 111 -1.82 20.34 1.87
C SER A 111 -1.81 21.71 1.18
N ARG A 112 -1.72 21.74 -0.15
CA ARG A 112 -1.75 22.99 -0.94
C ARG A 112 -3.10 23.71 -0.89
N VAL A 113 -4.18 23.00 -0.55
CA VAL A 113 -5.56 23.52 -0.62
C VAL A 113 -6.34 23.39 0.69
N SER A 114 -5.87 22.59 1.63
CA SER A 114 -6.51 22.38 2.93
C SER A 114 -5.47 21.88 3.93
N TYR A 115 -5.56 22.34 5.18
CA TYR A 115 -4.73 21.78 6.25
C TYR A 115 -4.83 20.25 6.25
N THR A 116 -3.68 19.59 6.27
CA THR A 116 -3.56 18.14 6.14
C THR A 116 -2.65 17.63 7.24
N VAL A 117 -3.19 16.79 8.12
CA VAL A 117 -2.36 16.13 9.15
C VAL A 117 -1.30 15.22 8.51
N PRO A 118 -0.11 15.06 9.11
CA PRO A 118 0.88 14.10 8.61
C PRO A 118 0.31 12.68 8.53
N TYR A 119 0.64 11.93 7.48
CA TYR A 119 0.14 10.57 7.25
C TYR A 119 -1.38 10.50 7.02
N HIS A 120 -2.01 11.56 6.49
CA HIS A 120 -3.45 11.62 6.24
C HIS A 120 -3.94 10.42 5.44
N HIS A 121 -3.38 10.17 4.25
CA HIS A 121 -3.84 9.07 3.40
C HIS A 121 -3.47 7.69 3.95
N TYR A 122 -2.38 7.57 4.70
CA TYR A 122 -2.06 6.35 5.44
C TYR A 122 -3.17 6.02 6.45
N CYS A 123 -3.57 6.98 7.28
CA CYS A 123 -4.63 6.80 8.26
C CYS A 123 -6.00 6.56 7.62
N ARG A 124 -6.35 7.29 6.56
CA ARG A 124 -7.60 7.08 5.80
C ARG A 124 -7.69 5.66 5.23
N ALA A 125 -6.58 5.13 4.72
CA ALA A 125 -6.51 3.77 4.19
C ALA A 125 -6.52 2.69 5.29
N GLY A 126 -6.07 3.02 6.50
CA GLY A 126 -5.93 2.10 7.63
C GLY A 126 -7.21 1.75 8.39
N GLY A 127 -8.37 2.27 7.98
CA GLY A 127 -9.69 1.89 8.51
C GLY A 127 -10.46 3.04 9.17
N GLU A 128 -11.66 2.73 9.68
CA GLU A 128 -12.58 3.73 10.22
C GLU A 128 -12.02 4.48 11.44
N GLY A 129 -11.45 3.77 12.41
CA GLY A 129 -10.91 4.41 13.61
C GLY A 129 -9.84 5.45 13.31
N LEU A 130 -8.90 5.12 12.40
CA LEU A 130 -7.87 6.07 11.96
C LEU A 130 -8.45 7.19 11.08
N SER A 131 -9.48 6.90 10.29
CA SER A 131 -10.19 7.92 9.51
C SER A 131 -10.91 8.94 10.40
N SER A 132 -11.55 8.49 11.48
CA SER A 132 -12.16 9.36 12.48
C SER A 132 -11.12 10.23 13.19
N MET A 133 -9.96 9.66 13.53
CA MET A 133 -8.84 10.39 14.13
C MET A 133 -8.36 11.53 13.23
N VAL A 134 -8.21 11.28 11.92
CA VAL A 134 -7.87 12.33 10.94
C VAL A 134 -8.93 13.43 10.91
N SER A 135 -10.21 13.07 10.75
CA SER A 135 -11.29 14.05 10.67
C SER A 135 -11.36 14.92 11.94
N PHE A 136 -11.20 14.32 13.11
CA PHE A 136 -11.20 15.05 14.38
C PHE A 136 -10.02 16.02 14.49
N ALA A 137 -8.81 15.58 14.15
CA ALA A 137 -7.62 16.41 14.20
C ALA A 137 -7.68 17.60 13.23
N GLU A 138 -8.18 17.38 12.01
CA GLU A 138 -8.36 18.46 11.03
C GLU A 138 -9.46 19.45 11.46
N ASP A 139 -10.59 18.98 11.99
CA ASP A 139 -11.68 19.86 12.50
C ASP A 139 -11.20 20.79 13.62
N LEU A 140 -10.39 20.29 14.55
CA LEU A 140 -9.85 21.12 15.65
C LEU A 140 -8.99 22.28 15.13
N VAL A 141 -8.21 22.05 14.08
CA VAL A 141 -7.38 23.09 13.46
C VAL A 141 -8.24 24.06 12.65
N GLU A 142 -9.18 23.55 11.85
CA GLU A 142 -10.09 24.38 11.05
C GLU A 142 -10.96 25.31 11.91
N ARG A 143 -11.32 24.87 13.12
CA ARG A 143 -12.07 25.67 14.11
C ARG A 143 -11.18 26.62 14.93
N GLY A 144 -9.88 26.64 14.69
CA GLY A 144 -8.92 27.47 15.42
C GLY A 144 -8.73 27.08 16.89
N LEU A 145 -9.09 25.85 17.27
CA LEU A 145 -8.98 25.36 18.64
C LEU A 145 -7.57 24.85 18.97
N VAL A 146 -6.82 24.38 17.95
CA VAL A 146 -5.43 23.94 18.08
C VAL A 146 -4.61 24.52 16.93
N PRO A 147 -3.41 25.09 17.19
CA PRO A 147 -2.50 25.52 16.14
C PRO A 147 -2.09 24.36 15.20
N ALA A 148 -2.00 24.64 13.90
CA ALA A 148 -1.68 23.63 12.88
C ALA A 148 -0.35 22.91 13.10
N GLU A 149 0.68 23.64 13.53
CA GLU A 149 2.02 23.09 13.79
C GLU A 149 2.01 22.14 15.00
N GLU A 150 1.34 22.54 16.08
CA GLU A 150 1.20 21.72 17.28
C GLU A 150 0.41 20.44 17.00
N MET A 151 -0.73 20.56 16.30
CA MET A 151 -1.51 19.40 15.87
C MET A 151 -0.70 18.47 14.98
N SER A 152 0.06 19.00 14.02
CA SER A 152 0.90 18.20 13.13
C SER A 152 1.96 17.41 13.91
N ARG A 153 2.61 18.04 14.89
CA ARG A 153 3.59 17.37 15.76
C ARG A 153 2.94 16.24 16.57
N MET A 154 1.84 16.53 17.27
CA MET A 154 1.12 15.54 18.09
C MET A 154 0.61 14.39 17.23
N PHE A 155 0.03 14.67 16.06
CA PHE A 155 -0.52 13.64 15.18
C PHE A 155 0.58 12.72 14.64
N ARG A 156 1.75 13.26 14.29
CA ARG A 156 2.93 12.47 13.91
C ARG A 156 3.34 11.50 15.01
N GLU A 157 3.49 11.99 16.24
CA GLU A 157 3.83 11.16 17.40
C GLU A 157 2.79 10.04 17.63
N GLN A 158 1.50 10.36 17.49
CA GLN A 158 0.43 9.35 17.60
C GLN A 158 0.54 8.28 16.51
N VAL A 159 0.71 8.66 15.24
CA VAL A 159 0.81 7.71 14.13
C VAL A 159 2.07 6.84 14.25
N GLU A 160 3.18 7.42 14.70
CA GLU A 160 4.42 6.67 14.91
C GLU A 160 4.29 5.61 16.01
N GLY A 161 3.47 5.86 17.04
CA GLY A 161 3.13 4.91 18.09
C GLY A 161 2.12 3.82 17.69
N ILE A 162 1.46 3.94 16.54
CA ILE A 162 0.50 2.93 16.07
C ILE A 162 1.22 1.61 15.82
N THR A 163 0.80 0.60 16.56
CA THR A 163 1.23 -0.80 16.40
C THR A 163 0.09 -1.73 16.81
N PRO A 164 0.01 -2.94 16.23
CA PRO A 164 -0.94 -3.97 16.65
C PRO A 164 -0.85 -4.25 18.15
N ARG A 165 -1.95 -4.59 18.79
CA ARG A 165 -1.95 -4.94 20.22
C ARG A 165 -1.31 -6.31 20.44
N LEU A 166 -0.58 -6.47 21.55
CA LEU A 166 -0.01 -7.76 21.89
C LEU A 166 -1.13 -8.79 22.13
N GLY A 167 -0.96 -10.00 21.59
CA GLY A 167 -1.91 -11.11 21.75
C GLY A 167 -3.11 -11.10 20.80
N THR A 168 -3.35 -10.02 20.05
CA THR A 168 -4.47 -9.96 19.10
C THR A 168 -4.18 -10.72 17.81
N MET A 169 -5.22 -11.20 17.15
CA MET A 169 -5.14 -11.79 15.82
C MET A 169 -5.25 -10.70 14.76
N ILE A 170 -4.28 -10.61 13.86
CA ILE A 170 -4.29 -9.65 12.74
C ILE A 170 -4.12 -10.36 11.40
N LYS A 171 -4.56 -9.70 10.33
CA LYS A 171 -4.42 -10.18 8.95
C LYS A 171 -3.11 -9.67 8.35
N ILE A 172 -2.52 -10.43 7.44
CA ILE A 172 -1.47 -9.92 6.55
C ILE A 172 -2.04 -9.94 5.13
N ILE A 173 -2.26 -8.75 4.58
CA ILE A 173 -2.85 -8.54 3.26
C ILE A 173 -1.71 -8.33 2.28
N HIS A 174 -1.52 -9.32 1.41
CA HIS A 174 -0.51 -9.36 0.36
C HIS A 174 -1.21 -9.07 -0.98
N ILE A 175 -0.73 -8.06 -1.69
CA ILE A 175 -1.28 -7.69 -3.00
C ILE A 175 -0.18 -7.84 -4.05
N LYS A 176 -0.39 -8.77 -4.97
CA LYS A 176 0.51 -8.97 -6.10
C LYS A 176 0.35 -7.84 -7.13
N PRO A 177 1.37 -7.55 -7.96
CA PRO A 177 1.28 -6.58 -9.04
C PRO A 177 0.12 -6.87 -10.00
N ASN A 178 -0.22 -8.15 -10.24
CA ASN A 178 -1.39 -8.53 -11.06
C ASN A 178 -2.76 -8.27 -10.42
N GLY A 179 -2.82 -7.61 -9.28
CA GLY A 179 -4.04 -7.30 -8.55
C GLY A 179 -4.61 -8.45 -7.73
N LYS A 180 -3.99 -9.64 -7.75
CA LYS A 180 -4.40 -10.75 -6.90
C LYS A 180 -4.15 -10.38 -5.44
N ARG A 181 -5.24 -10.33 -4.68
CA ARG A 181 -5.24 -10.05 -3.25
C ARG A 181 -5.31 -11.34 -2.46
N LEU A 182 -4.28 -11.57 -1.64
CA LEU A 182 -4.17 -12.72 -0.75
C LEU A 182 -4.26 -12.23 0.69
N SER A 183 -5.22 -12.75 1.45
CA SER A 183 -5.16 -12.64 2.92
C SER A 183 -4.43 -13.87 3.41
N LEU A 184 -3.21 -13.68 3.88
CA LEU A 184 -2.56 -14.73 4.66
C LEU A 184 -3.42 -15.00 5.91
N GLY A 185 -3.44 -16.26 6.36
CA GLY A 185 -4.23 -16.65 7.54
C GLY A 185 -3.96 -15.77 8.75
N LEU A 186 -4.94 -15.66 9.65
CA LEU A 186 -4.83 -14.83 10.86
C LEU A 186 -3.59 -15.22 11.67
N GLY A 187 -2.83 -14.22 12.11
CA GLY A 187 -1.64 -14.41 12.93
C GLY A 187 -1.74 -13.69 14.26
N LYS A 188 -1.23 -14.31 15.32
CA LYS A 188 -1.20 -13.74 16.66
C LYS A 188 0.00 -12.82 16.80
N VAL A 189 -0.21 -11.59 17.27
CA VAL A 189 0.88 -10.68 17.61
C VAL A 189 1.56 -11.19 18.87
N ILE A 190 2.81 -11.63 18.76
CA ILE A 190 3.62 -12.17 19.87
C ILE A 190 4.64 -11.17 20.41
N TRP A 191 4.92 -10.11 19.66
CA TRP A 191 5.79 -9.01 20.08
C TRP A 191 5.43 -7.74 19.30
N ARG A 192 5.63 -6.57 19.93
CA ARG A 192 5.46 -5.24 19.35
C ARG A 192 6.46 -4.25 19.95
N GLY A 193 6.90 -3.26 19.18
CA GLY A 193 7.74 -2.15 19.66
C GLY A 193 8.20 -1.26 18.52
N ASP A 194 8.24 0.07 18.72
CA ASP A 194 8.82 1.05 17.79
C ASP A 194 8.40 0.90 16.32
N GLY A 195 7.10 0.78 16.06
CA GLY A 195 6.58 0.58 14.69
C GLY A 195 6.88 -0.81 14.10
N LYS A 196 7.29 -1.77 14.92
CA LYS A 196 7.57 -3.17 14.54
C LYS A 196 6.61 -4.13 15.22
N ALA A 197 6.38 -5.27 14.59
CA ALA A 197 5.61 -6.37 15.16
C ALA A 197 6.15 -7.74 14.72
N ARG A 198 5.97 -8.74 15.58
CA ARG A 198 6.15 -10.16 15.25
C ARG A 198 4.81 -10.87 15.29
N ILE A 199 4.48 -11.55 14.21
CA ILE A 199 3.18 -12.17 13.97
C ILE A 199 3.41 -13.67 13.79
N GLN A 200 2.87 -14.47 14.70
CA GLN A 200 2.96 -15.92 14.64
C GLN A 200 1.71 -16.51 13.98
N ARG A 201 1.91 -17.35 12.96
CA ARG A 201 0.85 -18.10 12.28
C ARG A 201 1.11 -19.60 12.42
N ARG A 202 0.04 -20.38 12.63
CA ARG A 202 0.11 -21.84 12.55
C ARG A 202 -0.14 -22.28 11.12
N ILE A 203 0.65 -23.24 10.66
CA ILE A 203 0.55 -23.83 9.34
C ILE A 203 -0.27 -25.11 9.44
N MET A 204 -1.35 -25.17 8.66
CA MET A 204 -2.33 -26.27 8.72
C MET A 204 -2.24 -27.22 7.53
N GLY A 205 -1.70 -26.75 6.40
CA GLY A 205 -1.63 -27.53 5.16
C GLY A 205 -0.32 -28.30 5.02
N PHE A 206 -0.35 -29.31 4.15
CA PHE A 206 0.82 -30.05 3.69
C PHE A 206 1.46 -29.36 2.46
N GLY A 207 2.63 -29.81 2.03
CA GLY A 207 3.27 -29.41 0.78
C GLY A 207 4.76 -29.20 0.93
N VAL A 208 5.31 -28.26 0.17
CA VAL A 208 6.70 -27.79 0.28
C VAL A 208 6.64 -26.27 0.43
N TYR A 209 7.57 -25.69 1.19
CA TYR A 209 7.77 -24.24 1.14
C TYR A 209 8.53 -23.92 -0.15
N ASP A 210 7.84 -23.29 -1.09
CA ASP A 210 8.40 -22.85 -2.38
C ASP A 210 9.67 -22.00 -2.13
N GLY A 211 10.70 -22.18 -2.96
CA GLY A 211 12.03 -21.57 -2.80
C GLY A 211 12.94 -22.23 -1.75
N LEU A 212 12.40 -22.80 -0.67
CA LEU A 212 13.20 -23.51 0.35
C LEU A 212 13.41 -24.98 0.02
N GLY A 213 12.48 -25.61 -0.69
CA GLY A 213 12.53 -27.05 -0.99
C GLY A 213 12.33 -27.95 0.24
N VAL A 214 11.90 -27.38 1.38
CA VAL A 214 11.67 -28.11 2.63
C VAL A 214 10.20 -28.47 2.75
N GLU A 215 9.93 -29.71 3.18
CA GLU A 215 8.58 -30.20 3.43
C GLU A 215 7.84 -29.28 4.39
N LYS A 216 6.55 -29.05 4.14
CA LYS A 216 5.65 -28.28 4.98
C LYS A 216 4.68 -29.25 5.65
N SER A 217 4.64 -29.20 6.98
CA SER A 217 3.88 -30.17 7.77
C SER A 217 2.85 -29.45 8.66
N PRO A 218 1.66 -30.04 8.89
CA PRO A 218 0.70 -29.48 9.83
C PRO A 218 1.28 -29.36 11.23
N GLY A 219 1.11 -28.19 11.84
CA GLY A 219 1.69 -27.88 13.15
C GLY A 219 3.00 -27.10 13.08
N ASP A 220 3.64 -27.01 11.91
CA ASP A 220 4.65 -25.99 11.65
C ASP A 220 4.09 -24.59 11.98
N TYR A 221 4.98 -23.66 12.28
CA TYR A 221 4.59 -22.28 12.51
C TYR A 221 5.54 -21.30 11.82
N ALA A 222 5.00 -20.14 11.47
CA ALA A 222 5.73 -19.06 10.85
C ALA A 222 5.75 -17.86 11.80
N ILE A 223 6.91 -17.24 11.98
CA ILE A 223 7.05 -15.94 12.64
C ILE A 223 7.39 -14.92 11.56
N THR A 224 6.45 -14.01 11.30
CA THR A 224 6.64 -12.89 10.38
C THR A 224 7.01 -11.63 11.17
N GLU A 225 8.18 -11.07 10.91
CA GLU A 225 8.68 -9.81 11.43
C GLU A 225 8.39 -8.70 10.42
N VAL A 226 7.66 -7.66 10.85
CA VAL A 226 7.30 -6.50 10.02
C VAL A 226 7.72 -5.21 10.70
N THR A 227 8.17 -4.26 9.90
CA THR A 227 8.46 -2.89 10.34
C THR A 227 7.69 -1.92 9.46
N ARG A 228 6.99 -0.96 10.07
CA ARG A 228 6.29 0.10 9.36
C ARG A 228 7.24 0.84 8.40
N PHE A 229 6.81 1.02 7.16
CA PHE A 229 7.55 1.65 6.06
C PHE A 229 8.85 0.95 5.65
N GLN A 230 9.15 -0.24 6.18
CA GLN A 230 10.23 -1.05 5.64
C GLN A 230 9.74 -1.71 4.32
N PRO A 231 10.53 -1.65 3.24
CA PRO A 231 10.16 -2.22 1.92
C PRO A 231 10.45 -3.72 1.83
N TRP A 232 10.38 -4.43 2.95
CA TRP A 232 10.47 -5.88 3.02
C TRP A 232 9.98 -6.39 4.37
N MET A 233 9.54 -7.65 4.41
CA MET A 233 9.28 -8.37 5.66
C MET A 233 10.04 -9.68 5.69
N LYS A 234 10.28 -10.18 6.90
CA LYS A 234 10.96 -11.46 7.12
C LYS A 234 9.98 -12.47 7.68
N THR A 235 9.87 -13.65 7.07
CA THR A 235 9.16 -14.79 7.64
C THR A 235 10.13 -15.91 7.92
N SER A 236 10.20 -16.35 9.17
CA SER A 236 10.96 -17.55 9.58
C SER A 236 10.00 -18.71 9.79
N TYR A 237 10.25 -19.84 9.14
CA TYR A 237 9.44 -21.05 9.25
C TYR A 237 10.09 -22.03 10.20
N TYR A 238 9.30 -22.61 11.10
CA TYR A 238 9.73 -23.57 12.10
C TYR A 238 8.89 -24.83 12.05
N SER A 239 9.49 -25.96 12.36
CA SER A 239 8.78 -27.21 12.60
C SER A 239 7.94 -27.11 13.88
N ILE A 240 7.04 -28.07 14.09
CA ILE A 240 6.31 -28.19 15.36
C ILE A 240 7.24 -28.39 16.58
N SER A 241 8.43 -28.98 16.37
CA SER A 241 9.45 -29.16 17.41
C SER A 241 10.30 -27.89 17.66
N GLY A 242 10.14 -26.85 16.84
CA GLY A 242 10.85 -25.58 16.96
C GLY A 242 12.15 -25.49 16.16
N GLU A 243 12.43 -26.45 15.27
CA GLU A 243 13.58 -26.41 14.39
C GLU A 243 13.36 -25.42 13.24
N LEU A 244 14.35 -24.58 12.95
CA LEU A 244 14.27 -23.62 11.85
C LEU A 244 14.34 -24.36 10.50
N LYS A 245 13.32 -24.17 9.67
CA LYS A 245 13.20 -24.75 8.33
C LYS A 245 13.69 -23.82 7.23
N GLY A 246 13.75 -22.53 7.51
CA GLY A 246 14.29 -21.52 6.59
C GLY A 246 13.71 -20.13 6.84
N ARG A 247 14.27 -19.14 6.15
CA ARG A 247 13.85 -17.74 6.20
C ARG A 247 13.51 -17.25 4.80
N TYR A 248 12.56 -16.33 4.77
CA TYR A 248 12.03 -15.74 3.56
C TYR A 248 11.93 -14.24 3.76
N TYR A 249 12.51 -13.46 2.86
CA TYR A 249 12.44 -12.01 2.88
C TYR A 249 11.62 -11.56 1.67
N ASN A 250 10.36 -11.16 1.89
CA ASN A 250 9.52 -10.65 0.81
C ASN A 250 9.85 -9.20 0.55
N ILE A 251 10.36 -8.89 -0.65
CA ILE A 251 10.61 -7.51 -1.05
C ILE A 251 9.31 -6.90 -1.56
N SER A 252 9.02 -5.70 -1.09
CA SER A 252 7.74 -5.05 -1.35
C SER A 252 7.91 -3.54 -1.42
N THR A 253 6.83 -2.87 -1.82
CA THR A 253 6.68 -1.45 -1.48
C THR A 253 6.64 -1.27 0.04
N PRO A 254 7.02 -0.08 0.58
CA PRO A 254 7.06 0.14 2.02
C PRO A 254 5.79 -0.31 2.75
N ILE A 255 5.93 -1.14 3.79
CA ILE A 255 4.82 -1.80 4.48
C ILE A 255 3.95 -0.82 5.26
N SER A 256 2.62 -1.01 5.17
CA SER A 256 1.67 -0.36 6.06
C SER A 256 1.33 -1.27 7.25
N LEU A 257 1.59 -0.80 8.46
CA LEU A 257 1.34 -1.54 9.70
C LEU A 257 0.21 -0.87 10.49
N TYR A 258 -1.00 -1.40 10.34
CA TYR A 258 -2.20 -0.88 11.00
C TYR A 258 -2.52 -1.68 12.28
N PRO A 259 -3.45 -1.19 13.14
CA PRO A 259 -3.78 -1.87 14.39
C PRO A 259 -4.28 -3.32 14.24
N ASP A 260 -4.99 -3.62 13.16
CA ASP A 260 -5.71 -4.89 12.94
C ASP A 260 -5.19 -5.68 11.72
N HIS A 261 -4.30 -5.10 10.92
CA HIS A 261 -3.72 -5.76 9.75
C HIS A 261 -2.39 -5.14 9.28
N VAL A 262 -1.64 -5.94 8.52
CA VAL A 262 -0.52 -5.50 7.69
C VAL A 262 -1.02 -5.41 6.25
N HIS A 263 -0.60 -4.39 5.51
CA HIS A 263 -0.89 -4.23 4.08
C HIS A 263 0.38 -3.81 3.33
N TYR A 264 0.63 -4.45 2.18
CA TYR A 264 1.72 -4.10 1.30
C TYR A 264 1.41 -4.53 -0.15
N PHE A 265 2.04 -3.85 -1.10
CA PHE A 265 2.12 -4.31 -2.48
C PHE A 265 3.43 -5.06 -2.65
N ASP A 266 3.30 -6.36 -2.92
CA ASP A 266 4.40 -7.27 -3.17
C ASP A 266 5.04 -6.96 -4.52
N LEU A 267 6.35 -7.16 -4.62
CA LEU A 267 7.10 -6.96 -5.86
C LEU A 267 7.53 -8.29 -6.50
N GLU A 268 7.05 -9.41 -5.96
CA GLU A 268 7.29 -10.79 -6.43
C GLU A 268 8.76 -11.18 -6.54
N ILE A 269 9.66 -10.46 -5.88
CA ILE A 269 11.07 -10.82 -5.71
C ILE A 269 11.35 -11.10 -4.24
N ASP A 270 12.06 -12.18 -3.98
CA ASP A 270 12.29 -12.67 -2.63
C ASP A 270 13.76 -13.02 -2.40
N VAL A 271 14.18 -12.98 -1.13
CA VAL A 271 15.45 -13.58 -0.70
C VAL A 271 15.15 -14.76 0.22
N VAL A 272 15.64 -15.94 -0.15
CA VAL A 272 15.46 -17.18 0.60
C VAL A 272 16.75 -17.61 1.26
N VAL A 273 16.66 -18.06 2.50
CA VAL A 273 17.81 -18.58 3.25
C VAL A 273 17.43 -19.95 3.79
N LYS A 274 17.99 -21.00 3.18
CA LYS A 274 17.84 -22.38 3.65
C LYS A 274 18.76 -22.63 4.85
N PRO A 275 18.44 -23.59 5.74
CA PRO A 275 19.34 -23.95 6.83
C PRO A 275 20.72 -24.34 6.30
N ASN A 276 21.77 -23.72 6.84
CA ASN A 276 23.17 -23.96 6.45
C ASN A 276 23.49 -23.69 4.97
N SER A 277 22.73 -22.81 4.30
CA SER A 277 23.00 -22.40 2.92
C SER A 277 23.15 -20.90 2.82
N GLU A 278 23.75 -20.44 1.72
CA GLU A 278 23.81 -19.01 1.40
C GLU A 278 22.43 -18.47 1.02
N ALA A 279 22.25 -17.16 1.16
CA ALA A 279 21.07 -16.46 0.71
C ALA A 279 20.96 -16.46 -0.83
N GLU A 280 19.80 -16.85 -1.34
CA GLU A 280 19.49 -16.89 -2.77
C GLU A 280 18.38 -15.86 -3.08
N ILE A 281 18.56 -15.07 -4.14
CA ILE A 281 17.49 -14.21 -4.68
C ILE A 281 16.67 -15.06 -5.66
N VAL A 282 15.35 -15.07 -5.50
CA VAL A 282 14.43 -15.86 -6.33
C VAL A 282 13.33 -14.99 -6.94
N ASP A 283 12.69 -15.53 -7.99
CA ASP A 283 11.54 -14.94 -8.67
C ASP A 283 11.81 -13.57 -9.34
N ILE A 284 13.05 -13.32 -9.74
CA ILE A 284 13.45 -12.10 -10.47
C ILE A 284 12.58 -11.92 -11.71
N GLU A 285 12.27 -13.01 -12.42
CA GLU A 285 11.47 -13.01 -13.64
C GLU A 285 10.04 -12.48 -13.42
N LEU A 286 9.47 -12.64 -12.22
CA LEU A 286 8.15 -12.10 -11.88
C LEU A 286 8.19 -10.57 -11.70
N LEU A 287 9.26 -10.05 -11.10
CA LEU A 287 9.50 -8.61 -11.03
C LEU A 287 9.69 -8.01 -12.43
N GLU A 288 10.44 -8.67 -13.31
CA GLU A 288 10.63 -8.23 -14.69
C GLU A 288 9.31 -8.22 -15.46
N LYS A 289 8.50 -9.26 -15.31
CA LYS A 289 7.16 -9.32 -15.90
C LYS A 289 6.26 -8.18 -15.42
N ALA A 290 6.31 -7.81 -14.13
CA ALA A 290 5.54 -6.70 -13.61
C ALA A 290 5.92 -5.36 -14.27
N LEU A 291 7.20 -5.16 -14.59
CA LEU A 291 7.66 -4.00 -15.35
C LEU A 291 7.20 -4.06 -16.81
N GLU A 292 7.39 -5.19 -17.49
CA GLU A 292 6.98 -5.39 -18.90
C GLU A 292 5.49 -5.15 -19.11
N GLU A 293 4.66 -5.60 -18.18
CA GLU A 293 3.20 -5.39 -18.18
C GLU A 293 2.80 -3.97 -17.73
N GLY A 294 3.77 -3.07 -17.50
CA GLY A 294 3.55 -1.68 -17.13
C GLY A 294 2.91 -1.50 -15.74
N ARG A 295 3.07 -2.48 -14.84
CA ARG A 295 2.44 -2.45 -13.50
C ARG A 295 3.24 -1.64 -12.50
N ILE A 296 4.54 -1.63 -12.66
CA ILE A 296 5.49 -0.84 -11.86
C ILE A 296 6.40 -0.07 -12.81
N ARG A 297 7.13 0.92 -12.26
CA ARG A 297 8.15 1.65 -13.01
C ARG A 297 9.54 1.04 -12.82
N GLU A 298 10.45 1.37 -13.73
CA GLU A 298 11.85 0.95 -13.69
C GLU A 298 12.53 1.31 -12.36
N GLU A 299 12.23 2.50 -11.81
CA GLU A 299 12.83 2.94 -10.55
C GLU A 299 12.43 2.02 -9.37
N VAL A 300 11.23 1.44 -9.41
CA VAL A 300 10.77 0.47 -8.41
C VAL A 300 11.52 -0.85 -8.56
N LYS A 301 11.73 -1.33 -9.79
CA LYS A 301 12.55 -2.54 -10.07
C LYS A 301 13.96 -2.38 -9.53
N ILE A 302 14.63 -1.28 -9.88
CA ILE A 302 16.01 -0.99 -9.45
C ILE A 302 16.11 -0.96 -7.92
N LYS A 303 15.16 -0.29 -7.24
CA LYS A 303 15.12 -0.26 -5.78
C LYS A 303 14.91 -1.65 -5.18
N ALA A 304 14.00 -2.44 -5.72
CA ALA A 304 13.72 -3.79 -5.23
C ALA A 304 14.93 -4.71 -5.35
N LEU A 305 15.62 -4.71 -6.50
CA LEU A 305 16.84 -5.47 -6.73
C LEU A 305 17.94 -5.08 -5.74
N LYS A 306 18.17 -3.77 -5.56
CA LYS A 306 19.15 -3.27 -4.60
C LYS A 306 18.85 -3.75 -3.17
N ILE A 307 17.59 -3.71 -2.75
CA ILE A 307 17.19 -4.20 -1.42
C ILE A 307 17.45 -5.72 -1.32
N ALA A 308 17.10 -6.50 -2.35
CA ALA A 308 17.34 -7.93 -2.38
C ALA A 308 18.83 -8.27 -2.24
N GLU A 309 19.69 -7.59 -3.00
CA GLU A 309 21.15 -7.72 -2.95
C GLU A 309 21.73 -7.31 -1.57
N GLU A 310 21.24 -6.21 -0.99
CA GLU A 310 21.64 -5.75 0.34
C GLU A 310 21.24 -6.73 1.46
N ILE A 311 20.13 -7.45 1.28
CA ILE A 311 19.70 -8.50 2.23
C ILE A 311 20.54 -9.76 2.02
N ALA A 312 20.70 -10.22 0.77
CA ALA A 312 21.44 -11.43 0.44
C ALA A 312 22.92 -11.34 0.87
N SER A 313 23.57 -10.19 0.63
CA SER A 313 24.97 -9.94 1.01
C SER A 313 25.24 -10.02 2.52
N LYS A 314 24.20 -9.88 3.37
CA LYS A 314 24.32 -9.99 4.82
C LYS A 314 24.26 -11.42 5.35
N GLN A 315 23.95 -12.41 4.49
CA GLN A 315 23.77 -13.82 4.86
C GLN A 315 22.90 -14.02 6.12
N PRO A 316 21.63 -13.59 6.10
CA PRO A 316 20.86 -13.25 7.31
C PRO A 316 19.99 -14.35 7.95
#